data_AF-A0A382AAV4-F1
#
_entry.id   AF-A0A382AAV4-F1
#
_cell.length_a   1.000
_cell.length_b   1.000
_cell.length_c   1.000
_cell.angle_alpha   90.00
_cell.angle_beta   90.00
_cell.angle_gamma   90.00
#
_symmetry.space_group_name_H-M   'P 1'
#
loop_
_entity.id
_entity.type
_entity.pdbx_description
1 polymer ?
#
loop_
_entity_poly.entity_id
_entity_poly.type
_entity_poly.pdbx_seq_one_letter_code
_entity_poly.pdbx_strand_id
1 'polypeptide(L)' 'MDEDICHICSKEISKHTPEEWAKCLKAEDDAMLDKIKRHYSSKSENEET' A
#
# COMPACT_ATOMS: atom_id res chain seq x y z
N MET A 1 13.80 -11.74 3.98
CA MET A 1 13.11 -11.03 2.87
C MET A 1 14.14 -10.06 2.33
N ASP A 2 14.27 -9.88 1.02
CA ASP A 2 15.14 -8.83 0.49
C ASP A 2 14.49 -7.48 0.81
N GLU A 3 14.85 -6.92 1.97
CA GLU A 3 14.31 -5.67 2.53
C GLU A 3 14.53 -4.47 1.61
N ASP A 4 15.48 -4.61 0.67
CA ASP A 4 15.84 -3.58 -0.30
C ASP A 4 15.07 -3.67 -1.63
N ILE A 5 14.05 -4.52 -1.75
CA ILE A 5 13.21 -4.64 -2.95
C ILE A 5 11.89 -3.88 -2.74
N CYS A 6 11.60 -2.93 -3.62
CA CYS A 6 10.31 -2.25 -3.63
C CYS A 6 9.18 -3.24 -3.98
N HIS A 7 8.21 -3.43 -3.08
CA HIS A 7 7.09 -4.34 -3.30
C HIS A 7 6.08 -3.86 -4.37
N ILE A 8 6.15 -2.58 -4.78
CA ILE A 8 5.26 -2.00 -5.80
C ILE A 8 5.75 -2.30 -7.22
N CYS A 9 7.06 -2.13 -7.47
CA CYS A 9 7.63 -2.26 -8.82
C CYS A 9 8.70 -3.34 -8.94
N SER A 10 9.01 -4.06 -7.86
CA SER A 10 10.01 -5.15 -7.78
C SER A 10 11.44 -4.74 -8.18
N LYS A 11 11.74 -3.43 -8.20
CA LYS A 11 13.11 -2.91 -8.35
C LYS A 11 13.75 -2.75 -6.97
N GLU A 12 15.08 -2.82 -6.93
CA GLU A 12 15.83 -2.40 -5.74
C GLU A 12 15.51 -0.93 -5.39
N ILE A 13 15.38 -0.62 -4.10
CA ILE A 13 15.13 0.73 -3.59
C ILE A 13 16.23 1.70 -4.08
N SER A 14 17.48 1.26 -4.10
CA SER A 14 18.64 2.01 -4.59
C SER A 14 18.53 2.47 -6.06
N LYS A 15 17.71 1.80 -6.86
CA LYS A 15 17.52 2.09 -8.30
C LYS A 15 16.39 3.09 -8.55
N HIS A 16 15.71 3.56 -7.52
CA HIS A 16 14.66 4.57 -7.66
C HIS A 16 15.26 5.96 -7.72
N THR A 17 14.76 6.78 -8.65
CA THR A 17 14.83 8.22 -8.48
C THR A 17 13.94 8.68 -7.32
N PRO A 18 14.19 9.85 -6.70
CA PRO A 18 13.32 10.37 -5.64
C PRO A 18 11.85 10.47 -6.05
N GLU A 19 11.58 10.81 -7.32
CA GLU A 19 10.22 10.92 -7.86
C GLU A 19 9.55 9.55 -8.02
N GLU A 20 10.27 8.55 -8.55
CA GLU A 20 9.75 7.17 -8.65
C GLU A 20 9.50 6.58 -7.27
N TRP A 21 10.40 6.83 -6.31
CA TRP A 21 10.24 6.36 -4.94
C TRP A 21 8.99 6.95 -4.28
N ALA A 22 8.77 8.27 -4.42
CA ALA A 22 7.59 8.93 -3.91
C ALA A 22 6.29 8.36 -4.51
N LYS A 23 6.29 7.99 -5.81
CA LYS A 23 5.14 7.34 -6.45
C LYS A 23 4.88 5.95 -5.87
N CYS A 24 5.93 5.16 -5.62
CA CYS A 24 5.79 3.84 -5.02
C CYS A 24 5.25 3.92 -3.59
N LEU A 25 5.80 4.81 -2.76
CA LEU A 25 5.31 5.04 -1.40
C LEU A 25 3.83 5.45 -1.37
N LYS A 26 3.42 6.33 -2.29
CA LYS A 26 2.02 6.75 -2.38
C LYS A 26 1.11 5.58 -2.77
N ALA A 27 1.52 4.75 -3.73
CA ALA A 27 0.73 3.59 -4.13
C ALA A 27 0.58 2.56 -3.00
N GLU A 28 1.60 2.39 -2.17
CA GLU A 28 1.55 1.54 -0.98
C GLU A 28 0.57 2.10 0.08
N ASP A 29 0.64 3.39 0.37
CA ASP A 29 -0.27 4.09 1.28
C ASP A 29 -1.73 4.00 0.79
N ASP A 30 -1.98 4.27 -0.49
CA ASP A 30 -3.29 4.16 -1.11
C ASP A 30 -3.86 2.74 -1.00
N ALA A 31 -3.03 1.70 -1.21
CA ALA A 31 -3.44 0.30 -1.07
C ALA A 31 -3.75 -0.08 0.40
N MET A 32 -3.02 0.48 1.36
CA MET A 32 -3.31 0.30 2.78
C MET A 32 -4.63 0.98 3.16
N LEU A 33 -4.83 2.22 2.72
CA LEU A 33 -6.06 2.98 2.94
C LEU A 33 -7.28 2.28 2.32
N ASP A 34 -7.14 1.70 1.13
CA ASP A 34 -8.21 0.93 0.51
C ASP A 34 -8.59 -0.31 1.34
N LYS A 35 -7.60 -1.05 1.87
CA LYS A 35 -7.87 -2.18 2.78
C LYS A 35 -8.58 -1.73 4.06
N ILE A 36 -8.16 -0.60 4.64
CA ILE A 36 -8.79 -0.03 5.83
C ILE A 36 -10.24 0.37 5.51
N LYS A 37 -10.48 1.09 4.40
CA LYS A 37 -11.82 1.47 3.95
C LYS A 37 -12.70 0.24 3.80
N ARG A 38 -12.25 -0.80 3.09
CA ARG A 38 -13.00 -2.05 2.92
C ARG A 38 -13.32 -2.72 4.25
N HIS A 39 -12.38 -2.75 5.20
CA HIS A 39 -12.61 -3.34 6.52
C HIS A 39 -13.77 -2.64 7.24
N TYR A 40 -13.76 -1.30 7.30
CA TYR A 40 -14.82 -0.54 7.96
C TYR A 40 -16.14 -0.52 7.18
N SER A 41 -16.10 -0.46 5.85
CA SER A 41 -17.30 -0.58 5.01
C SER A 41 -17.95 -1.97 5.11
N SER A 42 -17.17 -3.04 5.30
CA SER A 42 -17.71 -4.39 5.56
C SER A 42 -18.26 -4.57 6.98
N LYS A 43 -17.80 -3.76 7.94
CA LYS A 43 -18.26 -3.84 9.33
C LYS A 43 -19.55 -3.07 9.61
N SER A 44 -19.94 -2.13 8.74
CA SER A 44 -21.27 -1.49 8.84
C SER A 44 -22.43 -2.42 8.47
N GLU A 45 -22.17 -3.63 7.95
CA GLU A 45 -23.20 -4.61 7.58
C GLU A 45 -23.38 -5.73 8.63
N ASN A 46 -22.59 -5.75 9.72
CA ASN A 46 -22.61 -6.87 10.67
C ASN A 46 -22.75 -6.44 12.14
N GLU A 47 -23.32 -5.26 12.39
CA GLU A 47 -23.70 -4.79 13.72
C GLU A 47 -25.18 -4.37 13.73
N GLU A 48 -26.04 -5.24 13.19
CA GLU A 48 -27.47 -5.30 13.49
C GLU A 48 -27.87 -6.79 13.60
N THR A 49 -27.55 -7.44 14.73
CA THR A 49 -28.30 -8.61 15.25
C THR A 49 -28.02 -8.84 16.72
#